data_AF-A0A8I0V520-F1
#
_entry.id   AF-A0A8I0V520-F1
#
_cell.length_a   1.000
_cell.length_b   1.000
_cell.length_c   1.000
_cell.angle_alpha   90.00
_cell.angle_beta   90.00
_cell.angle_gamma   90.00
#
_symmetry.space_group_name_H-M   'P 1'
#
loop_
_entity.id
_entity.type
_entity.pdbx_description
1 polymer ?
#
loop_
_entity_poly.entity_id
_entity_poly.type
_entity_poly.pdbx_seq_one_letter_code
_entity_poly.pdbx_strand_id
1 'polypeptide(L)'
;MSENYFSFAALSGIQGRKGNYLIQVPLKVLSKFLREENTQLPVEQRSQRILNKARVSQIVKYMVDNPDSYILPPLVAYISAGEVNFERFDGTVNLGRLKISLDADVRLFDGQHRRAAIEEAVKFSKYLGDEYIAVMLYSNGSIEAAQQVFADININATKPAQSIKLLFNHRDRLNKVTREVIDSVPLFKEYVDYERTNLPSKSKMFFTFSGIYQVTKTMLKEEKISDNPEIIHTFWQEVSINIHQWANLGKLHIEPMELRDSFVHAHSVIWLAIAEVGCYLIKNRPTDWMQYVERLQHINWSRTDPQWQGRCVISGRISKARQNIILSSNLIFKNIGIPLPEANQQIEDTFVSIA
;
A
#
# COMPACT_ATOMS: atom_id res chain seq x y z
N MET A 1 28.45 45.22 -2.12
CA MET A 1 27.94 44.19 -1.20
C MET A 1 27.48 43.03 -2.05
N SER A 2 28.12 41.87 -1.98
CA SER A 2 27.70 40.70 -2.74
C SER A 2 26.32 40.26 -2.26
N GLU A 3 25.33 40.30 -3.14
CA GLU A 3 23.95 39.89 -2.85
C GLU A 3 23.92 38.37 -2.55
N ASN A 4 23.92 38.01 -1.26
CA ASN A 4 23.89 36.63 -0.77
C ASN A 4 22.44 36.10 -0.71
N TYR A 5 21.84 35.83 -1.87
CA TYR A 5 20.47 35.28 -1.96
C TYR A 5 20.43 33.99 -2.78
N PHE A 6 19.56 33.06 -2.38
CA PHE A 6 19.00 32.09 -3.31
C PHE A 6 18.09 32.81 -4.29
N SER A 7 18.22 32.53 -5.59
CA SER A 7 17.40 33.15 -6.63
C SER A 7 16.69 32.08 -7.46
N PHE A 8 15.36 32.20 -7.56
CA PHE A 8 14.52 31.27 -8.31
C PHE A 8 13.57 32.03 -9.24
N ALA A 9 13.29 31.46 -10.41
CA ALA A 9 12.08 31.82 -11.14
C ALA A 9 10.87 31.30 -10.37
N ALA A 10 9.89 32.16 -10.13
CA ALA A 10 8.77 31.90 -9.25
C ALA A 10 7.46 32.40 -9.85
N LEU A 11 6.39 31.61 -9.68
CA LEU A 11 5.02 32.04 -9.89
C LEU A 11 4.42 32.48 -8.56
N SER A 12 4.05 33.74 -8.43
CA SER A 12 3.31 34.25 -7.28
C SER A 12 1.82 33.93 -7.40
N GLY A 13 1.18 33.74 -6.25
CA GLY A 13 -0.23 33.40 -6.18
C GLY A 13 -0.83 33.72 -4.81
N ILE A 14 -2.15 33.57 -4.73
CA ILE A 14 -2.91 33.72 -3.47
C ILE A 14 -3.73 32.45 -3.27
N GLN A 15 -3.57 31.80 -2.13
CA GLN A 15 -4.36 30.64 -1.71
C GLN A 15 -4.80 30.84 -0.26
N GLY A 16 -6.10 30.67 0.03
CA GLY A 16 -6.62 30.90 1.38
C GLY A 16 -6.34 32.32 1.91
N ARG A 17 -6.33 33.32 1.01
CA ARG A 17 -5.95 34.72 1.28
C ARG A 17 -4.49 34.93 1.71
N LYS A 18 -3.62 33.92 1.56
CA LYS A 18 -2.19 34.00 1.83
C LYS A 18 -1.40 34.02 0.53
N GLY A 19 -0.43 34.93 0.45
CA GLY A 19 0.53 34.95 -0.65
C GLY A 19 1.40 33.69 -0.64
N ASN A 20 1.63 33.12 -1.80
CA ASN A 20 2.53 32.00 -1.99
C ASN A 20 3.33 32.12 -3.29
N TYR A 21 4.41 31.35 -3.37
CA TYR A 21 5.28 31.25 -4.52
C TYR A 21 5.48 29.79 -4.89
N LEU A 22 5.28 29.43 -6.15
CA LEU A 22 5.68 28.13 -6.68
C LEU A 22 7.04 28.26 -7.36
N ILE A 23 8.03 27.52 -6.86
CA ILE A 23 9.39 27.49 -7.39
C ILE A 23 9.81 26.06 -7.76
N GLN A 24 10.83 25.94 -8.62
CA GLN A 24 11.52 24.69 -8.92
C GLN A 24 12.91 24.72 -8.27
N VAL A 25 13.21 23.74 -7.43
CA VAL A 25 14.49 23.65 -6.71
C VAL A 25 15.28 22.44 -7.23
N PRO A 26 16.55 22.61 -7.66
CA PRO A 26 17.40 21.48 -8.02
C PRO A 26 17.54 20.52 -6.84
N LEU A 27 17.44 19.20 -7.08
CA LEU A 27 17.44 18.20 -6.01
C LEU A 27 18.70 18.28 -5.14
N LYS A 28 19.87 18.57 -5.74
CA LYS A 28 21.15 18.74 -5.00
C LYS A 28 21.22 19.99 -4.10
N VAL A 29 20.35 20.98 -4.34
CA VAL A 29 20.29 22.23 -3.56
C VAL A 29 19.28 22.11 -2.42
N LEU A 30 18.35 21.14 -2.51
CA LEU A 30 17.20 21.04 -1.63
C LEU A 30 17.57 20.97 -0.13
N SER A 31 18.59 20.19 0.26
CA SER A 31 19.02 20.07 1.65
C SER A 31 19.72 21.33 2.19
N LYS A 32 20.29 22.15 1.30
CA LYS A 32 20.88 23.46 1.66
C LYS A 32 19.82 24.54 1.79
N PHE A 33 18.74 24.42 1.02
CA PHE A 33 17.66 25.39 0.99
C PHE A 33 16.64 25.17 2.12
N LEU A 34 16.30 23.91 2.42
CA LEU A 34 15.31 23.55 3.44
C LEU A 34 15.98 23.10 4.74
N ARG A 35 15.70 23.80 5.84
CA ARG A 35 16.22 23.42 7.16
C ARG A 35 15.63 22.11 7.66
N GLU A 36 16.41 21.38 8.44
CA GLU A 36 15.95 20.20 9.15
C GLU A 36 15.11 20.56 10.37
N GLU A 37 14.13 19.72 10.66
CA GLU A 37 13.38 19.81 11.90
C GLU A 37 14.27 19.40 13.07
N ASN A 38 14.36 20.23 14.11
CA ASN A 38 15.07 19.84 15.32
C ASN A 38 14.23 18.85 16.15
N THR A 39 14.52 17.56 15.99
CA THR A 39 13.81 16.49 16.70
C THR A 39 14.09 16.43 18.20
N GLN A 40 14.99 17.26 18.74
CA GLN A 40 15.24 17.35 20.19
C GLN A 40 14.23 18.25 20.91
N LEU A 41 13.52 19.12 20.19
CA LEU A 41 12.49 19.99 20.78
C LEU A 41 11.26 19.17 21.23
N PRO A 42 10.45 19.63 22.20
CA PRO A 42 9.14 19.04 22.51
C PRO A 42 8.20 19.00 21.29
N VAL A 43 7.24 18.06 21.24
CA VAL A 43 6.37 17.85 20.07
C VAL A 43 5.55 19.11 19.73
N GLU A 44 5.13 19.84 20.75
CA GLU A 44 4.34 21.07 20.66
C GLU A 44 5.12 22.22 20.00
N GLN A 45 6.46 22.15 20.05
CA GLN A 45 7.37 23.13 19.45
C GLN A 45 7.90 22.69 18.08
N ARG A 46 7.51 21.49 17.61
CA ARG A 46 7.88 20.99 16.29
C ARG A 46 6.85 21.40 15.25
N SER A 47 7.31 21.64 14.03
CA SER A 47 6.45 21.84 12.85
C SER A 47 6.12 20.52 12.14
N GLN A 48 6.82 19.43 12.51
CA GLN A 48 6.83 18.16 11.80
C GLN A 48 6.96 16.94 12.73
N ARG A 49 6.62 15.75 12.21
CA ARG A 49 6.71 14.47 12.95
C ARG A 49 8.06 13.79 12.75
N ILE A 50 8.39 12.82 13.61
CA ILE A 50 9.61 12.01 13.45
C ILE A 50 9.60 11.26 12.11
N LEU A 51 10.75 11.23 11.45
CA LEU A 51 10.95 10.49 10.21
C LEU A 51 10.82 8.97 10.43
N ASN A 52 10.19 8.30 9.47
CA ASN A 52 10.15 6.84 9.43
C ASN A 52 11.21 6.39 8.43
N LYS A 53 12.29 5.77 8.92
CA LYS A 53 13.43 5.35 8.08
C LYS A 53 13.01 4.40 6.97
N ALA A 54 12.14 3.43 7.25
CA ALA A 54 11.65 2.48 6.24
C ALA A 54 10.89 3.20 5.10
N ARG A 55 10.09 4.22 5.43
CA ARG A 55 9.42 5.05 4.42
C ARG A 55 10.41 5.85 3.57
N VAL A 56 11.45 6.41 4.17
CA VAL A 56 12.51 7.13 3.44
C VAL A 56 13.20 6.17 2.46
N SER A 57 13.64 5.00 2.93
CA SER A 57 14.30 3.99 2.08
C SER A 57 13.42 3.53 0.91
N GLN A 58 12.10 3.41 1.11
CA GLN A 58 11.16 3.08 0.03
C GLN A 58 11.12 4.17 -1.05
N ILE A 59 11.14 5.46 -0.67
CA ILE A 59 11.14 6.57 -1.64
C ILE A 59 12.49 6.64 -2.36
N VAL A 60 13.61 6.45 -1.65
CA VAL A 60 14.95 6.38 -2.27
C VAL A 60 14.97 5.30 -3.34
N LYS A 61 14.55 4.07 -2.99
CA LYS A 61 14.47 2.96 -3.94
C LYS A 61 13.57 3.28 -5.13
N TYR A 62 12.41 3.89 -4.89
CA TYR A 62 11.51 4.30 -5.97
C TYR A 62 12.18 5.27 -6.95
N MET A 63 12.92 6.27 -6.48
CA MET A 63 13.63 7.20 -7.36
C MET A 63 14.76 6.51 -8.12
N VAL A 64 15.62 5.76 -7.42
CA VAL A 64 16.82 5.14 -7.99
C VAL A 64 16.48 4.02 -8.98
N ASP A 65 15.47 3.21 -8.69
CA ASP A 65 15.07 2.09 -9.56
C ASP A 65 14.24 2.57 -10.77
N ASN A 66 13.80 3.84 -10.81
CA ASN A 66 12.90 4.36 -11.85
C ASN A 66 13.31 5.75 -12.37
N PRO A 67 14.56 5.94 -12.81
CA PRO A 67 15.10 7.25 -13.17
C PRO A 67 14.26 7.95 -14.26
N ASP A 68 13.75 7.21 -15.24
CA ASP A 68 13.06 7.80 -16.39
C ASP A 68 11.55 8.05 -16.16
N SER A 69 11.03 7.78 -14.96
CA SER A 69 9.57 7.80 -14.75
C SER A 69 9.11 8.06 -13.32
N TYR A 70 10.00 8.25 -12.35
CA TYR A 70 9.57 8.56 -11.00
C TYR A 70 8.85 9.91 -10.96
N ILE A 71 7.90 10.05 -10.03
CA ILE A 71 7.21 11.33 -9.77
C ILE A 71 7.07 11.55 -8.27
N LEU A 72 7.45 12.74 -7.82
CA LEU A 72 7.24 13.18 -6.46
C LEU A 72 6.25 14.35 -6.46
N PRO A 73 5.22 14.34 -5.60
CA PRO A 73 4.37 15.52 -5.45
C PRO A 73 5.20 16.71 -4.93
N PRO A 74 4.74 17.95 -5.16
CA PRO A 74 5.40 19.15 -4.66
C PRO A 74 5.60 19.13 -3.14
N LEU A 75 6.67 19.76 -2.69
CA LEU A 75 6.87 20.05 -1.26
C LEU A 75 6.10 21.32 -0.90
N VAL A 76 5.62 21.39 0.34
CA VAL A 76 4.98 22.58 0.87
C VAL A 76 5.85 23.11 2.00
N ALA A 77 6.29 24.36 1.90
CA ALA A 77 7.21 24.99 2.80
C ALA A 77 6.81 26.42 3.13
N TYR A 78 7.43 26.98 4.16
CA TYR A 78 7.25 28.36 4.57
C TYR A 78 8.56 28.98 5.01
N ILE A 79 8.60 30.30 4.94
CA ILE A 79 9.74 31.10 5.36
C ILE A 79 9.39 31.64 6.76
N SER A 80 10.06 31.12 7.78
CA SER A 80 9.85 31.48 9.18
C SER A 80 10.60 32.76 9.57
N ALA A 81 11.75 33.01 8.95
CA ALA A 81 12.58 34.19 9.15
C ALA A 81 13.48 34.42 7.92
N GLY A 82 13.96 35.65 7.73
CA GLY A 82 14.85 36.03 6.63
C GLY A 82 14.17 36.91 5.58
N GLU A 83 14.99 37.65 4.82
CA GLU A 83 14.52 38.57 3.78
C GLU A 83 14.04 37.81 2.53
N VAL A 84 12.90 38.25 1.99
CA VAL A 84 12.28 37.69 0.79
C VAL A 84 11.83 38.83 -0.13
N ASN A 85 12.42 38.89 -1.32
CA ASN A 85 12.11 39.90 -2.33
C ASN A 85 11.61 39.23 -3.60
N PHE A 86 10.46 39.66 -4.11
CA PHE A 86 9.92 39.19 -5.38
C PHE A 86 9.95 40.31 -6.42
N GLU A 87 10.77 40.13 -7.44
CA GLU A 87 10.90 41.03 -8.58
C GLU A 87 10.10 40.46 -9.75
N ARG A 88 8.92 41.02 -10.02
CA ARG A 88 8.09 40.63 -11.16
C ARG A 88 8.83 40.90 -12.48
N PHE A 89 8.71 40.00 -13.45
CA PHE A 89 9.23 40.23 -14.79
C PHE A 89 8.29 41.13 -15.59
N ASP A 90 8.88 42.02 -16.39
CA ASP A 90 8.14 42.95 -17.23
C ASP A 90 7.14 42.23 -18.15
N GLY A 91 5.93 42.77 -18.26
CA GLY A 91 4.87 42.22 -19.11
C GLY A 91 4.21 40.93 -18.62
N THR A 92 4.69 40.30 -17.53
CA THR A 92 4.06 39.11 -16.94
C THR A 92 3.06 39.52 -15.87
N VAL A 93 2.11 38.66 -15.44
CA VAL A 93 1.16 38.99 -14.34
C VAL A 93 1.70 38.61 -12.97
N ASN A 94 2.20 37.38 -12.86
CA ASN A 94 2.58 36.77 -11.59
C ASN A 94 3.89 35.97 -11.71
N LEU A 95 4.65 36.14 -12.79
CA LEU A 95 5.94 35.51 -12.96
C LEU A 95 7.04 36.50 -12.55
N GLY A 96 8.05 36.01 -11.86
CA GLY A 96 9.16 36.87 -11.45
C GLY A 96 10.33 36.09 -10.87
N ARG A 97 11.30 36.86 -10.40
CA ARG A 97 12.47 36.37 -9.68
C ARG A 97 12.24 36.53 -8.18
N LEU A 98 12.19 35.40 -7.48
CA LEU A 98 12.15 35.35 -6.03
C LEU A 98 13.59 35.25 -5.49
N LYS A 99 14.00 36.25 -4.72
CA LYS A 99 15.25 36.29 -3.97
C LYS A 99 14.96 36.00 -2.50
N ILE A 100 15.61 34.97 -1.95
CA ILE A 100 15.48 34.56 -0.54
C ILE A 100 16.87 34.61 0.07
N SER A 101 17.03 35.31 1.20
CA SER A 101 18.34 35.44 1.84
C SER A 101 18.94 34.06 2.17
N LEU A 102 20.25 33.90 2.02
CA LEU A 102 20.93 32.62 2.33
C LEU A 102 20.81 32.20 3.81
N ASP A 103 20.59 33.15 4.72
CA ASP A 103 20.39 32.90 6.16
C ASP A 103 18.92 32.60 6.53
N ALA A 104 18.00 32.68 5.56
CA ALA A 104 16.58 32.45 5.79
C ALA A 104 16.30 31.08 6.44
N ASP A 105 15.26 31.05 7.26
CA ASP A 105 14.78 29.84 7.92
C ASP A 105 13.58 29.29 7.13
N VAL A 106 13.87 28.45 6.14
CA VAL A 106 12.85 27.81 5.29
C VAL A 106 12.55 26.41 5.83
N ARG A 107 11.31 26.18 6.24
CA ARG A 107 10.85 24.94 6.88
C ARG A 107 9.70 24.30 6.12
N LEU A 108 9.48 23.00 6.32
CA LEU A 108 8.43 22.25 5.63
C LEU A 108 7.11 22.25 6.42
N PHE A 109 5.99 22.38 5.71
CA PHE A 109 4.65 22.00 6.16
C PHE A 109 4.31 20.55 5.80
N ASP A 110 4.79 20.07 4.64
CA ASP A 110 4.60 18.69 4.20
C ASP A 110 5.75 18.25 3.28
N GLY A 111 6.07 16.96 3.33
CA GLY A 111 7.07 16.34 2.46
C GLY A 111 8.42 16.05 3.12
N GLN A 112 8.51 16.03 4.46
CA GLN A 112 9.74 15.67 5.18
C GLN A 112 10.40 14.36 4.71
N HIS A 113 9.61 13.30 4.46
CA HIS A 113 10.14 12.00 4.01
C HIS A 113 10.65 12.08 2.57
N ARG A 114 10.04 12.94 1.74
CA ARG A 114 10.47 13.18 0.36
C ARG A 114 11.77 13.97 0.35
N ARG A 115 11.89 15.07 1.12
CA ARG A 115 13.14 15.82 1.26
C ARG A 115 14.30 14.93 1.72
N ALA A 116 14.07 14.13 2.77
CA ALA A 116 15.09 13.20 3.27
C ALA A 116 15.46 12.13 2.24
N ALA A 117 14.48 11.60 1.50
CA ALA A 117 14.75 10.61 0.46
C ALA A 117 15.48 11.20 -0.76
N ILE A 118 15.17 12.43 -1.16
CA ILE A 118 15.87 13.13 -2.25
C ILE A 118 17.34 13.33 -1.89
N GLU A 119 17.60 13.82 -0.68
CA GLU A 119 18.96 14.04 -0.19
C GLU A 119 19.79 12.75 -0.17
N GLU A 120 19.17 11.63 0.15
CA GLU A 120 19.82 10.32 0.11
C GLU A 120 19.95 9.80 -1.33
N ALA A 121 18.91 9.93 -2.17
CA ALA A 121 18.88 9.45 -3.55
C ALA A 121 19.94 10.12 -4.44
N VAL A 122 20.17 11.43 -4.28
CA VAL A 122 21.17 12.19 -5.06
C VAL A 122 22.61 11.67 -4.83
N LYS A 123 22.86 10.93 -3.74
CA LYS A 123 24.17 10.29 -3.49
C LYS A 123 24.41 9.08 -4.40
N PHE A 124 23.36 8.44 -4.91
CA PHE A 124 23.47 7.26 -5.77
C PHE A 124 23.71 7.61 -7.25
N SER A 125 23.24 8.76 -7.71
CA SER A 125 23.41 9.20 -9.09
C SER A 125 23.51 10.72 -9.18
N LYS A 126 24.56 11.20 -9.87
CA LYS A 126 24.77 12.63 -10.09
C LYS A 126 23.68 13.26 -10.95
N TYR A 127 23.08 12.50 -11.88
CA TYR A 127 22.01 12.98 -12.77
C TYR A 127 20.77 13.41 -11.99
N LEU A 128 20.40 12.68 -10.94
CA LEU A 128 19.29 13.07 -10.05
C LEU A 128 19.51 14.45 -9.43
N GLY A 129 20.76 14.84 -9.18
CA GLY A 129 21.09 16.14 -8.61
C GLY A 129 20.76 17.33 -9.51
N ASP A 130 20.69 17.11 -10.83
CA ASP A 130 20.39 18.13 -11.85
C ASP A 130 18.89 18.21 -12.19
N GLU A 131 18.09 17.29 -11.64
CA GLU A 131 16.64 17.33 -11.74
C GLU A 131 16.03 18.29 -10.70
N TYR A 132 14.73 18.58 -10.82
CA TYR A 132 14.05 19.61 -10.03
C TYR A 132 12.82 19.05 -9.31
N ILE A 133 12.53 19.60 -8.13
CA ILE A 133 11.25 19.40 -7.44
C ILE A 133 10.53 20.73 -7.26
N ALA A 134 9.21 20.71 -7.44
CA ALA A 134 8.35 21.83 -7.14
C ALA A 134 8.27 22.07 -5.63
N VAL A 135 8.42 23.32 -5.20
CA VAL A 135 8.22 23.76 -3.82
C VAL A 135 7.22 24.92 -3.81
N MET A 136 6.12 24.73 -3.10
CA MET A 136 5.15 25.78 -2.80
C MET A 136 5.56 26.46 -1.49
N LEU A 137 5.94 27.73 -1.56
CA LEU A 137 6.46 28.53 -0.46
C LEU A 137 5.45 29.56 0.01
N TYR A 138 5.21 29.60 1.32
CA TYR A 138 4.42 30.63 1.98
C TYR A 138 5.31 31.64 2.70
N SER A 139 5.02 32.93 2.55
CA SER A 139 5.67 34.00 3.31
C SER A 139 5.07 34.11 4.72
N ASN A 140 5.92 34.27 5.74
CA ASN A 140 5.55 34.60 7.12
C ASN A 140 4.64 33.56 7.81
N GLY A 141 5.14 32.34 8.00
CA GLY A 141 4.45 31.29 8.76
C GLY A 141 4.86 31.27 10.24
N SER A 142 3.90 31.20 11.17
CA SER A 142 4.16 30.80 12.56
C SER A 142 4.22 29.27 12.69
N ILE A 143 4.71 28.79 13.84
CA ILE A 143 4.69 27.34 14.15
C ILE A 143 3.24 26.84 14.22
N GLU A 144 2.29 27.61 14.78
CA GLU A 144 0.88 27.18 14.80
C GLU A 144 0.29 27.10 13.39
N ALA A 145 0.64 28.06 12.52
CA ALA A 145 0.23 28.01 11.12
C ALA A 145 0.81 26.76 10.42
N ALA A 146 2.02 26.35 10.76
CA ALA A 146 2.64 25.13 10.26
C ALA A 146 1.90 23.86 10.70
N GLN A 147 1.55 23.79 11.98
CA GLN A 147 0.81 22.68 12.55
C GLN A 147 -0.61 22.58 11.95
N GLN A 148 -1.28 23.72 11.72
CA GLN A 148 -2.58 23.73 11.06
C GLN A 148 -2.52 23.23 9.62
N VAL A 149 -1.54 23.69 8.82
CA VAL A 149 -1.39 23.20 7.44
C VAL A 149 -1.08 21.70 7.42
N PHE A 150 -0.24 21.23 8.35
CA PHE A 150 0.00 19.80 8.51
C PHE A 150 -1.31 19.04 8.81
N ALA A 151 -2.14 19.54 9.73
CA ALA A 151 -3.43 18.95 10.05
C ALA A 151 -4.37 18.97 8.83
N ASP A 152 -4.52 20.10 8.15
CA ASP A 152 -5.42 20.26 6.98
C ASP A 152 -5.06 19.30 5.85
N ILE A 153 -3.77 19.15 5.53
CA ILE A 153 -3.29 18.24 4.49
C ILE A 153 -3.60 16.79 4.88
N ASN A 154 -3.36 16.40 6.13
CA ASN A 154 -3.47 14.99 6.54
C ASN A 154 -4.91 14.57 6.89
N ILE A 155 -5.75 15.48 7.38
CA ILE A 155 -7.15 15.22 7.71
C ILE A 155 -8.00 15.11 6.44
N ASN A 156 -7.79 16.01 5.48
CA ASN A 156 -8.59 16.03 4.25
C ASN A 156 -8.12 15.03 3.19
N ALA A 157 -6.89 14.49 3.33
CA ALA A 157 -6.37 13.47 2.42
C ALA A 157 -7.09 12.12 2.62
N THR A 158 -8.04 11.82 1.73
CA THR A 158 -8.61 10.47 1.65
C THR A 158 -7.65 9.56 0.90
N LYS A 159 -7.14 8.52 1.58
CA LYS A 159 -6.30 7.51 0.93
C LYS A 159 -7.15 6.69 -0.05
N PRO A 160 -6.75 6.58 -1.33
CA PRO A 160 -7.42 5.66 -2.24
C PRO A 160 -7.34 4.23 -1.72
N ALA A 161 -8.38 3.44 -2.04
CA ALA A 161 -8.46 2.04 -1.68
C ALA A 161 -7.27 1.25 -2.25
N GLN A 162 -6.88 0.18 -1.54
CA GLN A 162 -5.70 -0.60 -1.87
C GLN A 162 -5.85 -1.32 -3.22
N SER A 163 -7.05 -1.80 -3.55
CA SER A 163 -7.32 -2.46 -4.84
C SER A 163 -6.98 -1.55 -6.02
N ILE A 164 -7.50 -0.32 -6.07
CA ILE A 164 -7.18 0.68 -7.11
C ILE A 164 -5.69 1.00 -7.16
N LYS A 165 -5.03 1.18 -6.00
CA LYS A 165 -3.59 1.50 -5.97
C LYS A 165 -2.75 0.40 -6.57
N LEU A 166 -3.07 -0.85 -6.24
CA LEU A 166 -2.37 -2.01 -6.80
C LEU A 166 -2.70 -2.14 -8.28
N LEU A 167 -3.96 -1.98 -8.67
CA LEU A 167 -4.44 -2.11 -10.04
C LEU A 167 -3.68 -1.20 -11.01
N PHE A 168 -3.49 0.08 -10.64
CA PHE A 168 -2.80 1.09 -11.45
C PHE A 168 -1.27 1.04 -11.34
N ASN A 169 -0.72 0.20 -10.46
CA ASN A 169 0.73 0.01 -10.38
C ASN A 169 1.20 -0.97 -11.45
N HIS A 170 1.38 -0.48 -12.68
CA HIS A 170 1.84 -1.29 -13.82
C HIS A 170 3.31 -1.72 -13.73
N ARG A 171 4.09 -1.16 -12.79
CA ARG A 171 5.49 -1.55 -12.56
C ARG A 171 5.63 -2.82 -11.73
N ASP A 172 4.56 -3.19 -11.03
CA ASP A 172 4.57 -4.37 -10.17
C ASP A 172 4.31 -5.64 -11.00
N ARG A 173 5.35 -6.48 -11.17
CA ARG A 173 5.22 -7.78 -11.82
C ARG A 173 4.12 -8.64 -11.19
N LEU A 174 3.90 -8.50 -9.88
CA LEU A 174 2.85 -9.24 -9.18
C LEU A 174 1.44 -8.81 -9.64
N ASN A 175 1.24 -7.55 -10.03
CA ASN A 175 -0.03 -7.08 -10.59
C ASN A 175 -0.32 -7.80 -11.91
N LYS A 176 0.69 -7.99 -12.77
CA LYS A 176 0.55 -8.75 -14.02
C LYS A 176 0.09 -10.18 -13.74
N VAL A 177 0.78 -10.91 -12.87
CA VAL A 177 0.40 -12.30 -12.51
C VAL A 177 -0.99 -12.34 -11.86
N THR A 178 -1.33 -11.36 -11.01
CA THR A 178 -2.66 -11.28 -10.39
C THR A 178 -3.76 -11.16 -11.46
N ARG A 179 -3.55 -10.37 -12.51
CA ARG A 179 -4.52 -10.23 -13.62
C ARG A 179 -4.64 -11.52 -14.42
N GLU A 180 -3.52 -12.18 -14.73
CA GLU A 180 -3.49 -13.46 -15.43
C GLU A 180 -4.26 -14.55 -14.64
N VAL A 181 -4.11 -14.58 -13.31
CA VAL A 181 -4.92 -15.45 -12.42
C VAL A 181 -6.40 -15.12 -12.47
N ILE A 182 -6.77 -13.83 -12.46
CA ILE A 182 -8.18 -13.43 -12.53
C ILE A 182 -8.79 -13.80 -13.88
N ASP A 183 -8.06 -13.57 -14.97
CA ASP A 183 -8.54 -13.84 -16.33
C ASP A 183 -8.65 -15.34 -16.64
N SER A 184 -7.83 -16.17 -15.99
CA SER A 184 -7.82 -17.64 -16.17
C SER A 184 -8.89 -18.37 -15.36
N VAL A 185 -9.42 -17.78 -14.28
CA VAL A 185 -10.46 -18.40 -13.45
C VAL A 185 -11.81 -17.71 -13.72
N PRO A 186 -12.78 -18.37 -14.39
CA PRO A 186 -14.07 -17.74 -14.76
C PRO A 186 -14.79 -17.06 -13.60
N LEU A 187 -14.79 -17.71 -12.43
CA LEU A 187 -15.35 -17.18 -11.19
C LEU A 187 -14.71 -15.84 -10.77
N PHE A 188 -13.37 -15.73 -10.85
CA PHE A 188 -12.68 -14.50 -10.49
C PHE A 188 -12.96 -13.40 -11.51
N LYS A 189 -12.93 -13.75 -12.80
CA LYS A 189 -13.18 -12.81 -13.89
C LYS A 189 -14.53 -12.09 -13.73
N GLU A 190 -15.55 -12.81 -13.27
CA GLU A 190 -16.91 -12.29 -13.12
C GLU A 190 -17.15 -11.56 -11.78
N TYR A 191 -16.53 -12.02 -10.69
CA TYR A 191 -16.91 -11.60 -9.33
C TYR A 191 -15.82 -10.82 -8.56
N VAL A 192 -14.79 -10.29 -9.22
CA VAL A 192 -13.76 -9.43 -8.59
C VAL A 192 -14.14 -7.95 -8.63
N ASP A 193 -14.17 -7.31 -7.46
CA ASP A 193 -14.18 -5.84 -7.33
C ASP A 193 -12.75 -5.29 -7.42
N TYR A 194 -12.49 -4.47 -8.44
CA TYR A 194 -11.18 -3.89 -8.71
C TYR A 194 -10.91 -2.58 -7.95
N GLU A 195 -11.95 -1.97 -7.38
CA GLU A 195 -11.85 -0.65 -6.77
C GLU A 195 -11.73 -0.74 -5.25
N ARG A 196 -12.59 -1.55 -4.64
CA ARG A 196 -12.77 -1.60 -3.20
C ARG A 196 -11.87 -2.65 -2.56
N THR A 197 -11.37 -2.34 -1.37
CA THR A 197 -10.64 -3.31 -0.53
C THR A 197 -11.62 -4.18 0.29
N ASN A 198 -12.77 -3.62 0.65
CA ASN A 198 -13.83 -4.30 1.39
C ASN A 198 -15.13 -4.19 0.62
N LEU A 199 -15.83 -5.31 0.47
CA LEU A 199 -17.10 -5.34 -0.23
C LEU A 199 -18.22 -4.88 0.70
N PRO A 200 -19.09 -3.95 0.25
CA PRO A 200 -20.34 -3.65 0.94
C PRO A 200 -21.22 -4.90 1.06
N SER A 201 -22.09 -4.95 2.07
CA SER A 201 -22.98 -6.10 2.29
C SER A 201 -23.77 -6.48 1.03
N LYS A 202 -24.36 -5.49 0.35
CA LYS A 202 -25.15 -5.65 -0.89
C LYS A 202 -24.33 -5.75 -2.18
N SER A 203 -23.01 -5.93 -2.10
CA SER A 203 -22.17 -6.01 -3.31
C SER A 203 -22.54 -7.23 -4.17
N LYS A 204 -22.59 -7.04 -5.49
CA LYS A 204 -22.69 -8.15 -6.45
C LYS A 204 -21.35 -8.84 -6.73
N MET A 205 -20.25 -8.26 -6.26
CA MET A 205 -18.92 -8.88 -6.34
C MET A 205 -18.71 -9.79 -5.13
N PHE A 206 -17.81 -10.77 -5.23
CA PHE A 206 -17.48 -11.72 -4.17
C PHE A 206 -16.01 -11.65 -3.73
N PHE A 207 -15.12 -11.41 -4.68
CA PHE A 207 -13.69 -11.23 -4.45
C PHE A 207 -13.31 -9.75 -4.55
N THR A 208 -12.15 -9.39 -4.00
CA THR A 208 -11.54 -8.08 -4.26
C THR A 208 -10.18 -8.27 -4.92
N PHE A 209 -9.80 -7.36 -5.82
CA PHE A 209 -8.50 -7.42 -6.48
C PHE A 209 -7.36 -7.44 -5.46
N SER A 210 -7.45 -6.63 -4.40
CA SER A 210 -6.46 -6.67 -3.31
C SER A 210 -6.44 -8.01 -2.56
N GLY A 211 -7.57 -8.72 -2.44
CA GLY A 211 -7.62 -10.06 -1.88
C GLY A 211 -6.88 -11.08 -2.75
N ILE A 212 -7.19 -11.11 -4.06
CA ILE A 212 -6.53 -12.00 -5.03
C ILE A 212 -5.03 -11.69 -5.11
N TYR A 213 -4.65 -10.41 -5.17
CA TYR A 213 -3.26 -9.99 -5.13
C TYR A 213 -2.52 -10.53 -3.90
N GLN A 214 -3.12 -10.50 -2.70
CA GLN A 214 -2.45 -11.01 -1.50
C GLN A 214 -2.28 -12.53 -1.52
N VAL A 215 -3.23 -13.29 -2.07
CA VAL A 215 -3.06 -14.75 -2.17
C VAL A 215 -2.01 -15.10 -3.22
N THR A 216 -2.01 -14.45 -4.38
CA THR A 216 -0.97 -14.61 -5.41
C THR A 216 0.41 -14.24 -4.84
N LYS A 217 0.50 -13.15 -4.07
CA LYS A 217 1.73 -12.75 -3.37
C LYS A 217 2.22 -13.82 -2.39
N THR A 218 1.30 -14.43 -1.65
CA THR A 218 1.64 -15.50 -0.69
C THR A 218 2.16 -16.72 -1.43
N MET A 219 1.54 -17.08 -2.56
CA MET A 219 1.95 -18.24 -3.36
C MET A 219 3.31 -18.07 -4.02
N LEU A 220 3.59 -16.90 -4.58
CA LEU A 220 4.87 -16.60 -5.24
C LEU A 220 6.08 -16.48 -4.28
N LYS A 221 5.88 -16.64 -2.96
CA LYS A 221 7.00 -16.80 -2.03
C LYS A 221 7.61 -18.21 -2.07
N GLU A 222 6.86 -19.20 -2.56
CA GLU A 222 7.36 -20.56 -2.74
C GLU A 222 8.10 -20.66 -4.08
N GLU A 223 9.36 -21.10 -4.02
CA GLU A 223 10.30 -21.10 -5.16
C GLU A 223 9.75 -21.87 -6.37
N LYS A 224 9.19 -23.07 -6.13
CA LYS A 224 8.57 -23.89 -7.19
C LYS A 224 7.42 -23.20 -7.90
N ILE A 225 6.70 -22.31 -7.21
CA ILE A 225 5.60 -21.53 -7.80
C ILE A 225 6.14 -20.27 -8.47
N SER A 226 7.15 -19.60 -7.91
CA SER A 226 7.76 -18.44 -8.56
C SER A 226 8.46 -18.79 -9.87
N ASP A 227 9.01 -20.01 -9.97
CA ASP A 227 9.64 -20.53 -11.19
C ASP A 227 8.64 -20.90 -12.28
N ASN A 228 7.41 -21.27 -11.89
CA ASN A 228 6.31 -21.55 -12.81
C ASN A 228 4.98 -20.94 -12.33
N PRO A 229 4.78 -19.62 -12.49
CA PRO A 229 3.59 -18.92 -11.99
C PRO A 229 2.26 -19.42 -12.56
N GLU A 230 2.26 -20.04 -13.74
CA GLU A 230 1.07 -20.61 -14.40
C GLU A 230 0.37 -21.66 -13.53
N ILE A 231 1.09 -22.34 -12.63
CA ILE A 231 0.49 -23.32 -11.71
C ILE A 231 -0.54 -22.68 -10.77
N ILE A 232 -0.44 -21.36 -10.53
CA ILE A 232 -1.43 -20.62 -9.73
C ILE A 232 -2.79 -20.60 -10.45
N HIS A 233 -2.79 -20.53 -11.79
CA HIS A 233 -4.02 -20.58 -12.60
C HIS A 233 -4.72 -21.91 -12.38
N THR A 234 -3.99 -23.01 -12.60
CA THR A 234 -4.51 -24.37 -12.42
C THR A 234 -4.98 -24.60 -10.98
N PHE A 235 -4.20 -24.16 -9.99
CA PHE A 235 -4.56 -24.30 -8.59
C PHE A 235 -5.90 -23.63 -8.26
N TRP A 236 -6.10 -22.38 -8.66
CA TRP A 236 -7.36 -21.67 -8.36
C TRP A 236 -8.54 -22.14 -9.22
N GLN A 237 -8.30 -22.64 -10.43
CA GLN A 237 -9.35 -23.34 -11.20
C GLN A 237 -9.85 -24.57 -10.42
N GLU A 238 -8.94 -25.43 -9.95
CA GLU A 238 -9.28 -26.61 -9.15
C GLU A 238 -9.98 -26.25 -7.84
N VAL A 239 -9.51 -25.24 -7.11
CA VAL A 239 -10.20 -24.77 -5.89
C VAL A 239 -11.61 -24.25 -6.23
N SER A 240 -11.77 -23.53 -7.34
CA SER A 240 -13.06 -22.92 -7.70
C SER A 240 -14.16 -23.94 -7.99
N ILE A 241 -13.81 -25.12 -8.52
CA ILE A 241 -14.77 -26.18 -8.80
C ILE A 241 -15.02 -27.08 -7.59
N ASN A 242 -14.04 -27.21 -6.68
CA ASN A 242 -14.12 -28.09 -5.51
C ASN A 242 -14.66 -27.42 -4.24
N ILE A 243 -14.99 -26.12 -4.28
CA ILE A 243 -15.83 -25.47 -3.26
C ILE A 243 -17.23 -25.33 -3.84
N HIS A 244 -18.16 -26.18 -3.38
CA HIS A 244 -19.51 -26.28 -3.95
C HIS A 244 -20.23 -24.92 -4.07
N GLN A 245 -20.11 -24.06 -3.06
CA GLN A 245 -20.72 -22.73 -3.07
C GLN A 245 -20.12 -21.82 -4.14
N TRP A 246 -18.82 -21.95 -4.43
CA TRP A 246 -18.13 -21.16 -5.46
C TRP A 246 -18.50 -21.66 -6.85
N ALA A 247 -18.52 -22.99 -7.06
CA ALA A 247 -18.91 -23.62 -8.32
C ALA A 247 -20.36 -23.33 -8.74
N ASN A 248 -21.21 -22.91 -7.78
CA ASN A 248 -22.61 -22.55 -8.00
C ASN A 248 -22.89 -21.05 -7.90
N LEU A 249 -21.89 -20.21 -7.61
CA LEU A 249 -22.05 -18.76 -7.60
C LEU A 249 -22.46 -18.27 -9.00
N GLY A 250 -23.55 -17.51 -9.08
CA GLY A 250 -24.07 -17.01 -10.36
C GLY A 250 -24.96 -17.96 -11.14
N LYS A 251 -25.02 -19.25 -10.76
CA LYS A 251 -26.11 -20.14 -11.16
C LYS A 251 -27.34 -19.76 -10.32
N LEU A 252 -28.55 -19.94 -10.88
CA LEU A 252 -29.87 -19.37 -10.50
C LEU A 252 -30.33 -19.37 -9.02
N HIS A 253 -29.49 -19.70 -8.03
CA HIS A 253 -29.88 -19.91 -6.63
C HIS A 253 -28.92 -19.38 -5.56
N ILE A 254 -27.75 -18.79 -5.87
CA ILE A 254 -26.80 -18.33 -4.83
C ILE A 254 -26.22 -16.95 -5.16
N GLU A 255 -26.50 -15.97 -4.30
CA GLU A 255 -26.00 -14.61 -4.41
C GLU A 255 -24.73 -14.37 -3.56
N PRO A 256 -23.77 -13.54 -4.02
CA PRO A 256 -22.55 -13.21 -3.26
C PRO A 256 -22.80 -12.69 -1.84
N MET A 257 -23.91 -11.99 -1.63
CA MET A 257 -24.33 -11.46 -0.33
C MET A 257 -24.64 -12.58 0.66
N GLU A 258 -25.45 -13.56 0.25
CA GLU A 258 -25.82 -14.71 1.07
C GLU A 258 -24.58 -15.50 1.48
N LEU A 259 -23.65 -15.70 0.55
CA LEU A 259 -22.42 -16.42 0.85
C LEU A 259 -21.53 -15.69 1.87
N ARG A 260 -21.48 -14.35 1.83
CA ARG A 260 -20.70 -13.54 2.79
C ARG A 260 -21.25 -13.60 4.21
N ASP A 261 -22.56 -13.71 4.35
CA ASP A 261 -23.19 -13.77 5.67
C ASP A 261 -23.05 -15.18 6.27
N SER A 262 -23.14 -16.21 5.43
CA SER A 262 -23.25 -17.61 5.88
C SER A 262 -21.94 -18.40 5.90
N PHE A 263 -20.93 -18.05 5.10
CA PHE A 263 -19.74 -18.91 4.91
C PHE A 263 -18.41 -18.21 5.14
N VAL A 264 -17.46 -18.91 5.77
CA VAL A 264 -16.12 -18.37 6.04
C VAL A 264 -15.29 -18.16 4.77
N HIS A 265 -15.51 -19.00 3.74
CA HIS A 265 -14.79 -18.93 2.47
C HIS A 265 -15.11 -17.67 1.67
N ALA A 266 -16.09 -16.88 2.08
CA ALA A 266 -16.40 -15.60 1.44
C ALA A 266 -15.47 -14.47 1.89
N HIS A 267 -14.54 -14.76 2.79
CA HIS A 267 -13.62 -13.78 3.36
C HIS A 267 -12.16 -14.13 3.06
N SER A 268 -11.37 -13.10 2.80
CA SER A 268 -9.96 -13.24 2.39
C SER A 268 -9.04 -13.97 3.37
N VAL A 269 -9.44 -14.17 4.64
CA VAL A 269 -8.69 -15.04 5.57
C VAL A 269 -8.65 -16.48 5.08
N ILE A 270 -9.76 -17.00 4.56
CA ILE A 270 -9.83 -18.37 4.04
C ILE A 270 -9.11 -18.48 2.70
N TRP A 271 -9.18 -17.47 1.83
CA TRP A 271 -8.42 -17.49 0.58
C TRP A 271 -6.91 -17.56 0.84
N LEU A 272 -6.43 -16.84 1.86
CA LEU A 272 -5.03 -16.92 2.30
C LEU A 272 -4.70 -18.28 2.91
N ALA A 273 -5.58 -18.84 3.73
CA ALA A 273 -5.40 -20.17 4.30
C ALA A 273 -5.31 -21.26 3.21
N ILE A 274 -6.20 -21.21 2.21
CA ILE A 274 -6.16 -22.10 1.03
C ILE A 274 -4.87 -21.90 0.25
N ALA A 275 -4.41 -20.66 0.06
CA ALA A 275 -3.14 -20.37 -0.61
C ALA A 275 -1.94 -20.97 0.13
N GLU A 276 -1.90 -20.87 1.47
CA GLU A 276 -0.84 -21.49 2.29
C GLU A 276 -0.84 -23.02 2.16
N VAL A 277 -2.02 -23.64 2.17
CA VAL A 277 -2.17 -25.09 1.91
C VAL A 277 -1.72 -25.43 0.48
N GLY A 278 -2.11 -24.63 -0.51
CA GLY A 278 -1.72 -24.78 -1.90
C GLY A 278 -0.22 -24.75 -2.11
N CYS A 279 0.48 -23.81 -1.48
CA CYS A 279 1.95 -23.75 -1.49
C CYS A 279 2.56 -25.06 -1.00
N TYR A 280 2.07 -25.55 0.14
CA TYR A 280 2.56 -26.79 0.72
C TYR A 280 2.32 -27.98 -0.21
N LEU A 281 1.11 -28.10 -0.75
CA LEU A 281 0.73 -29.18 -1.65
C LEU A 281 1.55 -29.16 -2.95
N ILE A 282 1.65 -28.02 -3.63
CA ILE A 282 2.45 -27.90 -4.86
C ILE A 282 3.92 -28.24 -4.60
N LYS A 283 4.45 -27.83 -3.44
CA LYS A 283 5.83 -28.10 -3.07
C LYS A 283 6.11 -29.58 -2.79
N ASN A 284 5.28 -30.19 -1.95
CA ASN A 284 5.56 -31.50 -1.34
C ASN A 284 4.81 -32.66 -2.00
N ARG A 285 3.77 -32.35 -2.78
CA ARG A 285 2.86 -33.29 -3.47
C ARG A 285 2.69 -32.90 -4.95
N PRO A 286 3.79 -32.67 -5.71
CA PRO A 286 3.70 -32.09 -7.06
C PRO A 286 2.93 -32.97 -8.07
N THR A 287 2.80 -34.27 -7.82
CA THR A 287 2.15 -35.24 -8.71
C THR A 287 0.68 -35.50 -8.36
N ASP A 288 0.26 -35.24 -7.12
CA ASP A 288 -1.03 -35.65 -6.57
C ASP A 288 -1.77 -34.54 -5.81
N TRP A 289 -1.26 -33.30 -5.77
CA TRP A 289 -1.87 -32.18 -5.04
C TRP A 289 -3.35 -31.94 -5.42
N MET A 290 -3.74 -32.16 -6.68
CA MET A 290 -5.12 -31.99 -7.14
C MET A 290 -6.09 -32.91 -6.39
N GLN A 291 -5.69 -34.15 -6.08
CA GLN A 291 -6.51 -35.10 -5.33
C GLN A 291 -6.79 -34.64 -3.90
N TYR A 292 -5.90 -33.81 -3.33
CA TYR A 292 -6.10 -33.19 -2.02
C TYR A 292 -6.97 -31.94 -2.10
N VAL A 293 -6.89 -31.17 -3.20
CA VAL A 293 -7.77 -30.03 -3.46
C VAL A 293 -9.22 -30.50 -3.67
N GLU A 294 -9.43 -31.65 -4.30
CA GLU A 294 -10.77 -32.26 -4.45
C GLU A 294 -11.46 -32.44 -3.09
N ARG A 295 -10.71 -32.80 -2.04
CA ARG A 295 -11.25 -33.02 -0.69
C ARG A 295 -11.80 -31.75 -0.03
N LEU A 296 -11.52 -30.55 -0.57
CA LEU A 296 -12.15 -29.30 -0.11
C LEU A 296 -13.68 -29.34 -0.20
N GLN A 297 -14.23 -30.20 -1.08
CA GLN A 297 -15.67 -30.39 -1.25
C GLN A 297 -16.36 -30.96 0.00
N HIS A 298 -15.60 -31.62 0.87
CA HIS A 298 -16.10 -32.26 2.10
C HIS A 298 -16.04 -31.33 3.32
N ILE A 299 -15.41 -30.16 3.20
CA ILE A 299 -15.28 -29.21 4.30
C ILE A 299 -16.61 -28.47 4.50
N ASN A 300 -17.11 -28.46 5.73
CA ASN A 300 -18.23 -27.59 6.08
C ASN A 300 -17.74 -26.15 6.27
N TRP A 301 -18.00 -25.31 5.27
CA TRP A 301 -17.59 -23.91 5.27
C TRP A 301 -18.53 -22.97 6.01
N SER A 302 -19.59 -23.48 6.64
CA SER A 302 -20.56 -22.66 7.39
C SER A 302 -19.85 -21.88 8.49
N ARG A 303 -20.13 -20.58 8.56
CA ARG A 303 -19.61 -19.69 9.61
C ARG A 303 -20.11 -20.08 11.00
N THR A 304 -21.24 -20.77 11.10
CA THR A 304 -21.79 -21.24 12.37
C THR A 304 -21.19 -22.58 12.82
N ASP A 305 -20.42 -23.25 11.97
CA ASP A 305 -19.76 -24.50 12.35
C ASP A 305 -18.70 -24.24 13.44
N PRO A 306 -18.76 -24.95 14.59
CA PRO A 306 -17.82 -24.76 15.70
C PRO A 306 -16.36 -24.89 15.33
N GLN A 307 -16.01 -25.66 14.27
CA GLN A 307 -14.63 -25.87 13.86
C GLN A 307 -13.89 -24.56 13.51
N TRP A 308 -14.62 -23.52 13.10
CA TRP A 308 -14.06 -22.22 12.73
C TRP A 308 -13.89 -21.25 13.90
N GLN A 309 -14.48 -21.55 15.06
CA GLN A 309 -14.36 -20.72 16.27
C GLN A 309 -12.94 -20.75 16.82
N GLY A 310 -12.43 -19.59 17.23
CA GLY A 310 -11.04 -19.43 17.67
C GLY A 310 -10.01 -19.46 16.53
N ARG A 311 -10.39 -19.95 15.34
CA ARG A 311 -9.60 -19.93 14.10
C ARG A 311 -9.87 -18.64 13.34
N CYS A 312 -10.68 -18.66 12.28
CA CYS A 312 -11.04 -17.42 11.57
C CYS A 312 -12.23 -16.69 12.19
N VAL A 313 -13.05 -17.34 13.02
CA VAL A 313 -14.20 -16.72 13.68
C VAL A 313 -13.85 -16.43 15.14
N ILE A 314 -13.84 -15.16 15.51
CA ILE A 314 -13.56 -14.68 16.87
C ILE A 314 -14.74 -13.83 17.34
N SER A 315 -15.46 -14.30 18.36
CA SER A 315 -16.65 -13.63 18.91
C SER A 315 -17.65 -13.23 17.81
N GLY A 316 -17.91 -14.15 16.87
CA GLY A 316 -18.81 -13.94 15.75
C GLY A 316 -18.29 -13.03 14.64
N ARG A 317 -17.07 -12.49 14.72
CA ARG A 317 -16.42 -11.68 13.68
C ARG A 317 -15.33 -12.47 12.96
N ILE A 318 -15.05 -12.10 11.72
CA ILE A 318 -13.94 -12.69 10.96
C ILE A 318 -12.64 -11.96 11.31
N SER A 319 -11.63 -12.70 11.77
CA SER A 319 -10.29 -12.19 12.00
C SER A 319 -9.35 -12.59 10.87
N LYS A 320 -8.56 -11.64 10.39
CA LYS A 320 -7.52 -11.83 9.36
C LYS A 320 -6.10 -11.67 9.94
N ALA A 321 -5.92 -11.83 11.26
CA ALA A 321 -4.57 -11.82 11.82
C ALA A 321 -3.78 -13.04 11.35
N ARG A 322 -2.44 -12.93 11.34
CA ARG A 322 -1.56 -14.00 10.84
C ARG A 322 -1.83 -15.35 11.51
N GLN A 323 -2.01 -15.35 12.83
CA GLN A 323 -2.31 -16.58 13.58
C GLN A 323 -3.65 -17.21 13.16
N ASN A 324 -4.67 -16.40 12.88
CA ASN A 324 -5.98 -16.90 12.43
C ASN A 324 -5.90 -17.52 11.02
N ILE A 325 -5.09 -16.96 10.13
CA ILE A 325 -4.82 -17.55 8.80
C ILE A 325 -4.18 -18.93 8.98
N ILE A 326 -3.14 -19.04 9.82
CA ILE A 326 -2.43 -20.30 10.07
C ILE A 326 -3.38 -21.33 10.68
N LEU A 327 -4.14 -20.98 11.72
CA LEU A 327 -5.09 -21.91 12.35
C LEU A 327 -6.19 -22.36 11.39
N SER A 328 -6.66 -21.49 10.50
CA SER A 328 -7.57 -21.87 9.43
C SER A 328 -6.90 -22.79 8.41
N SER A 329 -5.64 -22.56 8.05
CA SER A 329 -4.87 -23.45 7.17
C SER A 329 -4.70 -24.84 7.80
N ASN A 330 -4.46 -24.90 9.11
CA ASN A 330 -4.32 -26.15 9.87
C ASN A 330 -5.60 -26.98 9.84
N LEU A 331 -6.74 -26.33 9.99
CA LEU A 331 -8.03 -27.01 9.87
C LEU A 331 -8.23 -27.57 8.47
N ILE A 332 -7.86 -26.82 7.43
CA ILE A 332 -7.95 -27.30 6.04
C ILE A 332 -7.02 -28.50 5.84
N PHE A 333 -5.74 -28.42 6.26
CA PHE A 333 -4.80 -29.55 6.20
C PHE A 333 -5.35 -30.83 6.83
N LYS A 334 -5.90 -30.71 8.05
CA LYS A 334 -6.52 -31.83 8.77
C LYS A 334 -7.69 -32.43 7.99
N ASN A 335 -8.59 -31.59 7.47
CA ASN A 335 -9.76 -32.05 6.72
C ASN A 335 -9.40 -32.73 5.39
N ILE A 336 -8.34 -32.28 4.70
CA ILE A 336 -7.87 -32.90 3.46
C ILE A 336 -6.93 -34.09 3.69
N GLY A 337 -6.64 -34.44 4.96
CA GLY A 337 -5.82 -35.60 5.31
C GLY A 337 -4.32 -35.40 5.06
N ILE A 338 -3.82 -34.18 5.26
CA ILE A 338 -2.39 -33.84 5.19
C ILE A 338 -1.88 -33.53 6.61
N PRO A 339 -0.78 -34.15 7.06
CA PRO A 339 -0.14 -33.79 8.32
C PRO A 339 0.28 -32.32 8.35
N LEU A 340 0.18 -31.69 9.52
CA LEU A 340 0.59 -30.29 9.66
C LEU A 340 2.12 -30.17 9.51
N PRO A 341 2.61 -29.12 8.81
CA PRO A 341 4.00 -28.71 8.92
C PRO A 341 4.39 -28.45 10.38
N GLU A 342 5.66 -28.65 10.76
CA GLU A 342 6.11 -28.52 12.15
C GLU A 342 5.77 -27.14 12.76
N ALA A 343 6.06 -26.06 12.04
CA ALA A 343 5.73 -24.70 12.49
C ALA A 343 4.22 -24.47 12.68
N ASN A 344 3.40 -25.13 11.86
CA ASN A 344 1.94 -25.09 11.94
C ASN A 344 1.43 -25.91 13.12
N GLN A 345 2.06 -27.07 13.39
CA GLN A 345 1.75 -27.94 14.51
C GLN A 345 2.00 -27.25 15.85
N GLN A 346 3.12 -26.54 16.01
CA GLN A 346 3.42 -25.77 17.23
C GLN A 346 2.32 -24.73 17.56
N ILE A 347 1.81 -24.04 16.53
CA ILE A 347 0.73 -23.07 16.67
C ILE A 347 -0.60 -23.77 16.98
N GLU A 348 -0.84 -24.94 16.37
CA GLU A 348 -2.02 -25.76 16.64
C GLU A 348 -2.04 -26.28 18.08
N ASP A 349 -0.91 -26.79 18.57
CA ASP A 349 -0.80 -27.32 19.94
C ASP A 349 -1.05 -26.23 20.98
N THR A 350 -0.52 -25.03 20.74
CA THR A 350 -0.78 -23.86 21.59
C THR A 350 -2.28 -23.52 21.60
N PHE A 351 -2.93 -23.52 20.43
CA PHE A 351 -4.36 -23.25 20.32
C PHE A 351 -5.20 -24.29 21.06
N VAL A 352 -4.91 -25.59 20.86
CA VAL A 352 -5.62 -26.70 21.51
C VAL A 352 -5.40 -26.71 23.03
N SER A 353 -4.24 -26.26 23.52
CA SER A 353 -3.97 -26.18 24.96
C SER A 353 -4.76 -25.08 25.70
N ILE A 354 -5.30 -24.10 24.96
CA ILE A 354 -6.00 -22.92 25.51
C ILE A 354 -7.51 -22.98 25.23
N ALA A 355 -7.93 -23.77 24.22
CA ALA A 355 -9.32 -23.96 23.82
C ALA A 355 -10.01 -25.04 24.65
#